data_AF-G4TT84-F1
#
_entry.id   AF-G4TT84-F1
#
_cell.length_a   1.000
_cell.length_b   1.000
_cell.length_c   1.000
_cell.angle_alpha   90.00
_cell.angle_beta   90.00
_cell.angle_gamma   90.00
#
_symmetry.space_group_name_H-M   'P 1'
#
loop_
_entity.id
_entity.type
_entity.pdbx_description
1 polymer ?
#
loop_
_entity_poly.entity_id
_entity_poly.type
_entity_poly.pdbx_seq_one_letter_code
_entity_poly.pdbx_strand_id
1 'polypeptide(L)'
;MGFRHAAALSSVCFLLGVLFISFNADYRILYQSMTDKTIDDAIRYYTTFYNAPKVVQNLLHGVLAVGLLSFVAKLHKWDESAMFFDGSSLGVYVFGIMLYTTVVIPGIRTVAVPLESETREDQVEALRVLAAGNTLIILCLGLVLALQAGQEWARRSEAKLLAEAVAAEKEAPKETAKTK
;
A
#
# COMPACT_ATOMS: atom_id res chain seq x y z
N MET A 1 6.92 -0.22 19.46
CA MET A 1 6.97 0.03 18.01
C MET A 1 6.92 -1.24 17.15
N GLY A 2 7.49 -2.39 17.57
CA GLY A 2 7.60 -3.59 16.73
C GLY A 2 6.29 -4.12 16.14
N PHE A 3 5.28 -4.42 16.96
CA PHE A 3 4.06 -5.09 16.48
C PHE A 3 3.24 -4.26 15.47
N ARG A 4 3.05 -2.96 15.72
CA ARG A 4 2.31 -2.06 14.81
C ARG A 4 3.02 -1.86 13.49
N HIS A 5 4.35 -1.74 13.52
CA HIS A 5 5.16 -1.60 12.31
C HIS A 5 5.17 -2.89 11.49
N ALA A 6 5.30 -4.05 12.14
CA ALA A 6 5.21 -5.35 11.49
C ALA A 6 3.83 -5.59 10.87
N ALA A 7 2.75 -5.25 11.57
CA ALA A 7 1.39 -5.33 11.06
C ALA A 7 1.22 -4.49 9.78
N ALA A 8 1.64 -3.21 9.80
CA ALA A 8 1.60 -2.33 8.63
C ALA A 8 2.39 -2.90 7.43
N LEU A 9 3.64 -3.31 7.64
CA LEU A 9 4.48 -3.88 6.57
C LEU A 9 3.87 -5.17 6.02
N SER A 10 3.41 -6.08 6.89
CA SER A 10 2.83 -7.35 6.47
C SER A 10 1.57 -7.15 5.62
N SER A 11 0.68 -6.22 6.01
CA SER A 11 -0.52 -5.92 5.23
C SER A 11 -0.18 -5.30 3.87
N VAL A 12 0.75 -4.35 3.84
CA VAL A 12 1.14 -3.67 2.60
C VAL A 12 1.81 -4.65 1.64
N CYS A 13 2.75 -5.47 2.13
CA CYS A 13 3.42 -6.49 1.31
C CYS A 13 2.44 -7.56 0.80
N PHE A 14 1.48 -7.99 1.62
CA PHE A 14 0.48 -8.96 1.19
C PHE A 14 -0.41 -8.39 0.07
N LEU A 15 -0.95 -7.18 0.24
CA LEU A 15 -1.78 -6.52 -0.77
C LEU A 15 -1.00 -6.26 -2.06
N LEU A 16 0.26 -5.83 -1.93
CA LEU A 16 1.14 -5.65 -3.07
C LEU A 16 1.39 -6.96 -3.82
N GLY A 17 1.58 -8.08 -3.10
CA GLY A 17 1.68 -9.41 -3.68
C GLY A 17 0.44 -9.80 -4.49
N VAL A 18 -0.76 -9.55 -3.98
CA VAL A 18 -2.02 -9.78 -4.70
C VAL A 18 -2.07 -8.93 -5.97
N LEU A 19 -1.71 -7.65 -5.88
CA LEU A 19 -1.68 -6.75 -7.04
C LEU A 19 -0.62 -7.16 -8.08
N PHE A 20 0.52 -7.70 -7.67
CA PHE A 20 1.52 -8.24 -8.61
C PHE A 20 1.03 -9.48 -9.35
N ILE A 21 0.15 -10.29 -8.76
CA ILE A 21 -0.52 -11.37 -9.49
C ILE A 21 -1.42 -10.76 -10.57
N SER A 22 -2.24 -9.77 -10.23
CA SER A 22 -3.08 -9.03 -11.21
C SER A 22 -2.27 -8.31 -12.27
N PHE A 23 -1.06 -7.84 -11.93
CA PHE A 23 -0.18 -7.17 -12.86
C PHE A 23 0.21 -8.04 -14.06
N ASN A 24 0.19 -9.37 -13.93
CA ASN A 24 0.44 -10.27 -15.08
C ASN A 24 -0.65 -10.16 -16.16
N ALA A 25 -1.90 -9.89 -15.75
CA ALA A 25 -2.99 -9.60 -16.68
C ALA A 25 -2.94 -8.13 -17.12
N ASP A 26 -2.82 -7.20 -16.15
CA ASP A 26 -2.85 -5.75 -16.40
C ASP A 26 -1.75 -5.28 -17.33
N TYR A 27 -0.55 -5.86 -17.22
CA TYR A 27 0.58 -5.49 -18.05
C TYR A 27 0.29 -5.67 -19.54
N ARG A 28 -0.43 -6.73 -19.90
CA ARG A 28 -0.79 -7.02 -21.30
C ARG A 28 -1.89 -6.10 -21.82
N ILE A 29 -2.73 -5.58 -20.93
CA ILE A 29 -3.78 -4.61 -21.25
C ILE A 29 -3.20 -3.21 -21.42
N LEU A 30 -2.23 -2.82 -20.59
CA LEU A 30 -1.71 -1.46 -20.54
C LEU A 30 -0.50 -1.22 -21.46
N TYR A 31 0.40 -2.20 -21.59
CA TYR A 31 1.73 -2.00 -22.17
C TYR A 31 2.02 -2.87 -23.40
N GLN A 32 1.04 -3.66 -23.85
CA GLN A 32 1.16 -4.49 -25.06
C GLN A 32 -0.01 -4.23 -26.01
N SER A 33 0.12 -4.71 -27.25
CA SER A 33 -0.98 -4.66 -28.22
C SER A 33 -2.16 -5.50 -27.73
N MET A 34 -3.31 -4.85 -27.58
CA MET A 34 -4.55 -5.52 -27.20
C MET A 34 -5.09 -6.34 -28.37
N THR A 35 -5.05 -7.65 -28.23
CA THR A 35 -5.69 -8.61 -29.13
C THR A 35 -6.95 -9.17 -28.46
N ASP A 36 -7.88 -9.72 -29.23
CA ASP A 36 -9.07 -10.37 -28.68
C ASP A 36 -8.72 -11.43 -27.64
N LYS A 37 -7.67 -12.22 -27.91
CA LYS A 37 -7.15 -13.21 -26.96
C LYS A 37 -6.69 -12.58 -25.64
N THR A 38 -5.95 -11.47 -25.70
CA THR A 38 -5.47 -10.78 -24.49
C THR A 38 -6.65 -10.24 -23.66
N ILE A 39 -7.66 -9.70 -24.34
CA ILE A 39 -8.89 -9.20 -23.72
C ILE A 39 -9.64 -10.36 -23.06
N ASP A 40 -9.87 -11.47 -23.77
CA ASP A 40 -10.56 -12.66 -23.25
C ASP A 40 -9.84 -13.26 -22.04
N ASP A 41 -8.52 -13.38 -22.11
CA ASP A 41 -7.69 -13.88 -21.01
C ASP A 41 -7.85 -12.97 -19.76
N ALA A 42 -7.86 -11.65 -19.94
CA ALA A 42 -8.02 -10.69 -18.84
C ALA A 42 -9.44 -10.69 -18.26
N ILE A 43 -10.48 -10.75 -19.10
CA ILE A 43 -11.88 -10.88 -18.64
C ILE A 43 -12.01 -12.16 -17.82
N ARG A 44 -11.53 -13.30 -18.34
CA ARG A 44 -11.59 -14.57 -17.61
C ARG A 44 -10.84 -14.50 -16.27
N TYR A 45 -9.67 -13.87 -16.24
CA TYR A 45 -8.92 -13.64 -15.01
C TYR A 45 -9.77 -12.87 -13.98
N TYR A 46 -10.29 -11.70 -14.36
CA TYR A 46 -11.06 -10.85 -13.46
C TYR A 46 -12.41 -11.43 -13.05
N THR A 47 -13.09 -12.15 -13.96
CA THR A 47 -14.29 -12.92 -13.66
C THR A 47 -14.03 -14.03 -12.64
N THR A 48 -12.83 -14.63 -12.65
CA THR A 48 -12.44 -15.63 -11.63
C THR A 48 -12.34 -14.99 -10.25
N PHE A 49 -11.73 -13.81 -10.14
CA PHE A 49 -11.64 -13.06 -8.89
C PHE A 49 -13.01 -12.55 -8.40
N TYR A 50 -13.85 -12.06 -9.32
CA TYR A 50 -15.21 -11.63 -9.01
C TYR A 50 -16.06 -12.76 -8.42
N ASN A 51 -15.98 -13.95 -9.01
CA ASN A 51 -16.74 -15.13 -8.59
C ASN A 51 -16.07 -15.94 -7.47
N ALA A 52 -14.91 -15.50 -6.96
CA ALA A 52 -14.23 -16.19 -5.88
C ALA A 52 -15.14 -16.27 -4.62
N PRO A 53 -15.04 -17.35 -3.82
CA PRO A 53 -15.81 -17.46 -2.58
C PRO A 53 -15.64 -16.21 -1.70
N LYS A 54 -16.73 -15.75 -1.07
CA LYS A 54 -16.74 -14.54 -0.22
C LYS A 54 -15.65 -14.53 0.86
N VAL A 55 -15.19 -15.70 1.30
CA VAL A 55 -14.07 -15.83 2.24
C VAL A 55 -12.79 -15.17 1.71
N VAL A 56 -12.49 -15.30 0.41
CA VAL A 56 -11.32 -14.66 -0.22
C VAL A 56 -11.48 -13.15 -0.20
N GLN A 57 -12.64 -12.64 -0.61
CA GLN A 57 -12.92 -11.21 -0.59
C GLN A 57 -12.85 -10.66 0.84
N ASN A 58 -13.45 -11.33 1.82
CA ASN A 58 -13.42 -10.93 3.22
C ASN A 58 -12.00 -10.94 3.80
N LEU A 59 -11.16 -11.91 3.41
CA LEU A 59 -9.74 -11.93 3.78
C LEU A 59 -9.02 -10.68 3.27
N LEU A 60 -9.20 -10.33 1.98
CA LEU A 60 -8.58 -9.13 1.39
C LEU A 60 -9.00 -7.85 2.12
N HIS A 61 -10.29 -7.68 2.38
CA HIS A 61 -10.80 -6.53 3.15
C HIS A 61 -10.29 -6.55 4.61
N GLY A 62 -10.14 -7.73 5.20
CA GLY A 62 -9.55 -7.90 6.53
C GLY A 62 -8.10 -7.44 6.58
N VAL A 63 -7.27 -7.82 5.60
CA VAL A 63 -5.89 -7.35 5.49
C VAL A 63 -5.83 -5.84 5.24
N LEU A 64 -6.72 -5.32 4.40
CA LEU A 64 -6.85 -3.89 4.17
C LEU A 64 -7.17 -3.12 5.47
N ALA A 65 -8.09 -3.64 6.28
CA ALA A 65 -8.45 -3.09 7.58
C ALA A 65 -7.28 -3.17 8.58
N VAL A 66 -6.53 -4.28 8.62
CA VAL A 66 -5.32 -4.40 9.46
C VAL A 66 -4.30 -3.32 9.10
N GLY A 67 -4.06 -3.06 7.81
CA GLY A 67 -3.15 -1.99 7.39
C GLY A 67 -3.63 -0.61 7.84
N LEU A 68 -4.91 -0.31 7.63
CA LEU A 68 -5.51 0.96 8.05
C LEU A 68 -5.39 1.18 9.58
N LEU A 69 -5.79 0.18 10.36
CA LEU A 69 -5.71 0.22 11.82
C LEU A 69 -4.26 0.33 12.31
N SER A 70 -3.31 -0.28 11.61
CA SER A 70 -1.90 -0.18 11.95
C SER A 70 -1.38 1.25 11.81
N PHE A 71 -1.69 1.95 10.72
CA PHE A 71 -1.29 3.34 10.53
C PHE A 71 -1.95 4.28 11.53
N VAL A 72 -3.26 4.12 11.78
CA VAL A 72 -3.96 4.89 12.82
C VAL A 72 -3.34 4.65 14.21
N ALA A 73 -3.01 3.40 14.55
CA ALA A 73 -2.39 3.07 15.83
C ALA A 73 -0.94 3.60 15.96
N LYS A 74 -0.23 3.83 14.85
CA LYS A 74 1.10 4.44 14.86
C LYS A 74 1.04 5.94 15.11
N LEU A 75 -0.02 6.62 14.68
CA LEU A 75 -0.29 8.04 14.95
C LEU A 75 -0.72 8.35 16.39
N HIS A 76 -0.76 7.37 17.28
CA HIS A 76 -1.17 7.62 18.67
C HIS A 76 -0.26 8.63 19.39
N LYS A 77 1.03 8.66 19.05
CA LYS A 77 1.97 9.66 19.57
C LYS A 77 2.33 10.60 18.42
N TRP A 78 1.85 11.84 18.50
CA TRP A 78 1.96 12.88 17.47
C TRP A 78 3.37 13.52 17.46
N ASP A 79 4.41 12.71 17.46
CA ASP A 79 5.77 13.21 17.25
C ASP A 79 6.03 13.50 15.75
N GLU A 80 7.10 14.24 15.46
CA GLU A 80 7.42 14.65 14.08
C GLU A 80 7.58 13.44 13.15
N SER A 81 8.22 12.37 13.62
CA SER A 81 8.39 11.14 12.85
C SER A 81 7.04 10.50 12.49
N ALA A 82 6.13 10.38 13.46
CA ALA A 82 4.79 9.87 13.22
C ALA A 82 4.02 10.77 12.25
N MET A 83 4.09 12.09 12.38
CA MET A 83 3.38 13.01 11.49
C MET A 83 3.87 12.92 10.04
N PHE A 84 5.18 12.94 9.81
CA PHE A 84 5.73 12.95 8.45
C PHE A 84 5.71 11.59 7.77
N PHE A 85 6.05 10.51 8.49
CA PHE A 85 6.11 9.18 7.90
C PHE A 85 4.78 8.43 8.03
N ASP A 86 4.24 8.32 9.23
CA ASP A 86 3.00 7.55 9.48
C ASP A 86 1.75 8.28 8.99
N GLY A 87 1.70 9.60 9.13
CA GLY A 87 0.60 10.44 8.64
C GLY A 87 0.52 10.44 7.11
N SER A 88 1.66 10.65 6.45
CA SER A 88 1.74 10.56 4.98
C SER A 88 1.41 9.15 4.48
N SER A 89 1.92 8.12 5.16
CA SER A 89 1.59 6.73 4.81
C SER A 89 0.11 6.44 4.95
N LEU A 90 -0.55 6.93 6.02
CA LEU A 90 -1.99 6.82 6.19
C LEU A 90 -2.75 7.50 5.05
N GLY A 91 -2.37 8.74 4.70
CA GLY A 91 -3.00 9.49 3.61
C GLY A 91 -2.91 8.76 2.26
N VAL A 92 -1.72 8.28 1.91
CA VAL A 92 -1.48 7.51 0.67
C VAL A 92 -2.23 6.17 0.71
N TYR A 93 -2.26 5.49 1.85
CA TYR A 93 -2.98 4.23 2.01
C TYR A 93 -4.50 4.43 1.84
N VAL A 94 -5.07 5.49 2.44
CA VAL A 94 -6.48 5.86 2.27
C VAL A 94 -6.79 6.21 0.81
N PHE A 95 -5.91 6.92 0.12
CA PHE A 95 -6.05 7.17 -1.32
C PHE A 95 -6.07 5.86 -2.13
N GLY A 96 -5.23 4.88 -1.78
CA GLY A 96 -5.27 3.54 -2.36
C GLY A 96 -6.62 2.82 -2.11
N ILE A 97 -7.20 2.97 -0.92
CA ILE A 97 -8.55 2.45 -0.61
C ILE A 97 -9.61 3.15 -1.48
N MET A 98 -9.51 4.47 -1.67
CA MET A 98 -10.41 5.21 -2.55
C MET A 98 -10.36 4.64 -3.97
N LEU A 99 -9.16 4.51 -4.57
CA LEU A 99 -8.98 3.89 -5.88
C LEU A 99 -9.57 2.47 -5.95
N TYR A 100 -9.35 1.65 -4.93
CA TYR A 100 -9.92 0.30 -4.87
C TYR A 100 -11.46 0.34 -4.91
N THR A 101 -12.08 1.18 -4.07
CA THR A 101 -13.54 1.25 -3.97
C THR A 101 -14.22 1.93 -5.15
N THR A 102 -13.61 2.95 -5.75
CA THR A 102 -14.23 3.77 -6.81
C THR A 102 -13.81 3.37 -8.22
N VAL A 103 -12.70 2.65 -8.38
CA VAL A 103 -12.18 2.23 -9.69
C VAL A 103 -12.19 0.71 -9.82
N VAL A 104 -11.56 0.01 -8.88
CA VAL A 104 -11.36 -1.45 -9.01
C VAL A 104 -12.67 -2.22 -8.86
N ILE A 105 -13.47 -1.92 -7.84
CA ILE A 105 -14.76 -2.61 -7.60
C ILE A 105 -15.77 -2.39 -8.75
N PRO A 106 -16.00 -1.16 -9.25
CA PRO A 106 -16.88 -0.97 -10.40
C PRO A 106 -16.33 -1.62 -11.67
N GLY A 107 -15.02 -1.45 -11.93
CA GLY A 107 -14.38 -2.00 -13.13
C GLY A 107 -14.48 -3.52 -13.20
N ILE A 108 -14.18 -4.23 -12.10
CA ILE A 108 -14.30 -5.70 -12.08
C ILE A 108 -15.76 -6.17 -12.26
N ARG A 109 -16.74 -5.37 -11.81
CA ARG A 109 -18.16 -5.70 -11.99
C ARG A 109 -18.60 -5.60 -13.44
N THR A 110 -18.28 -4.50 -14.13
CA THR A 110 -18.57 -4.34 -15.57
C THR A 110 -17.85 -5.41 -16.40
N VAL A 111 -16.62 -5.78 -16.03
CA VAL A 111 -15.87 -6.86 -16.70
C VAL A 111 -16.52 -8.23 -16.50
N ALA A 112 -16.93 -8.57 -15.27
CA ALA A 112 -17.38 -9.92 -14.94
C ALA A 112 -18.86 -10.16 -15.22
N VAL A 113 -19.71 -9.15 -14.98
CA VAL A 113 -21.16 -9.24 -15.06
C VAL A 113 -21.72 -7.93 -15.64
N PRO A 114 -21.50 -7.66 -16.94
CA PRO A 114 -21.96 -6.44 -17.57
C PRO A 114 -23.49 -6.34 -17.51
N LEU A 115 -24.00 -5.12 -17.43
CA LEU A 115 -25.42 -4.81 -17.59
C LEU A 115 -25.86 -5.05 -19.03
N GLU A 116 -27.16 -5.23 -19.25
CA GLU A 116 -27.70 -5.41 -20.62
C GLU A 116 -27.41 -4.22 -21.55
N SER A 117 -27.22 -3.03 -20.97
CA SER A 117 -26.84 -1.81 -21.71
C SER A 117 -25.34 -1.70 -21.98
N GLU A 118 -24.50 -2.50 -21.33
CA GLU A 118 -23.04 -2.46 -21.50
C GLU A 118 -22.62 -3.39 -22.64
N THR A 119 -21.86 -2.83 -23.57
CA THR A 119 -21.32 -3.51 -24.73
C THR A 119 -19.98 -4.16 -24.43
N ARG A 120 -19.45 -4.92 -25.41
CA ARG A 120 -18.09 -5.45 -25.34
C ARG A 120 -17.03 -4.35 -25.26
N GLU A 121 -17.26 -3.20 -25.90
CA GLU A 121 -16.36 -2.06 -25.84
C GLU A 121 -16.29 -1.48 -24.42
N ASP A 122 -17.43 -1.40 -23.73
CA ASP A 122 -17.50 -0.95 -22.34
C ASP A 122 -16.71 -1.88 -21.40
N GLN A 123 -16.76 -3.20 -21.63
CA GLN A 123 -15.93 -4.15 -20.88
C GLN A 123 -14.43 -3.93 -21.12
N VAL A 124 -14.02 -3.61 -22.35
CA VAL A 124 -12.63 -3.35 -22.71
C VAL A 124 -12.14 -2.04 -22.10
N GLU A 125 -12.99 -1.01 -22.08
CA GLU A 125 -12.69 0.24 -21.39
C GLU A 125 -12.57 0.02 -19.88
N ALA A 126 -13.53 -0.69 -19.28
CA ALA A 126 -13.49 -1.06 -17.86
C ALA A 126 -12.22 -1.85 -17.52
N LEU A 127 -11.76 -2.77 -18.37
CA LEU A 127 -10.48 -3.47 -18.19
C LEU A 127 -9.29 -2.51 -18.13
N ARG A 128 -9.22 -1.52 -19.04
CA ARG A 128 -8.13 -0.53 -19.05
C ARG A 128 -8.14 0.33 -17.79
N VAL A 129 -9.31 0.81 -17.40
CA VAL A 129 -9.51 1.63 -16.20
C VAL A 129 -9.17 0.83 -14.93
N LEU A 130 -9.62 -0.43 -14.85
CA LEU A 130 -9.30 -1.37 -13.77
C LEU A 130 -7.79 -1.61 -13.66
N ALA A 131 -7.13 -1.93 -14.77
CA ALA A 131 -5.70 -2.19 -14.81
C ALA A 131 -4.87 -0.96 -14.41
N ALA A 132 -5.26 0.23 -14.89
CA ALA A 132 -4.65 1.49 -14.47
C ALA A 132 -4.87 1.75 -12.98
N GLY A 133 -6.08 1.50 -12.45
CA GLY A 133 -6.40 1.60 -11.03
C GLY A 133 -5.50 0.71 -10.16
N ASN A 134 -5.34 -0.56 -10.52
CA ASN A 134 -4.42 -1.46 -9.83
C ASN A 134 -2.98 -0.96 -9.86
N THR A 135 -2.51 -0.46 -11.01
CA THR A 135 -1.16 0.09 -11.15
C THR A 135 -0.95 1.32 -10.24
N LEU A 136 -1.94 2.21 -10.15
CA LEU A 136 -1.88 3.34 -9.22
C LEU A 136 -1.85 2.88 -7.75
N ILE A 137 -2.62 1.85 -7.38
CA ILE A 137 -2.58 1.29 -6.02
C ILE A 137 -1.20 0.67 -5.74
N ILE A 138 -0.59 -0.03 -6.69
CA ILE A 138 0.79 -0.54 -6.57
C ILE A 138 1.76 0.61 -6.25
N LEU A 139 1.66 1.74 -6.96
CA LEU A 139 2.49 2.92 -6.69
C LEU A 139 2.24 3.50 -5.30
N CYS A 140 0.97 3.58 -4.86
CA CYS A 140 0.62 4.05 -3.52
C CYS A 140 1.22 3.15 -2.44
N LEU A 141 1.07 1.84 -2.56
CA LEU A 141 1.63 0.88 -1.60
C LEU A 141 3.16 0.86 -1.63
N GLY A 142 3.77 1.03 -2.82
CA GLY A 142 5.21 1.20 -2.96
C GLY A 142 5.74 2.46 -2.25
N LEU A 143 5.02 3.58 -2.38
CA LEU A 143 5.33 4.83 -1.66
C LEU A 143 5.20 4.64 -0.14
N VAL A 144 4.18 3.93 0.33
CA VAL A 144 4.05 3.56 1.74
C VAL A 144 5.27 2.76 2.20
N LEU A 145 5.71 1.74 1.45
CA LEU A 145 6.94 1.00 1.80
C LEU A 145 8.18 1.89 1.84
N ALA A 146 8.32 2.83 0.91
CA ALA A 146 9.42 3.78 0.89
C ALA A 146 9.40 4.70 2.13
N LEU A 147 8.24 5.21 2.51
CA LEU A 147 8.07 6.00 3.74
C LEU A 147 8.38 5.17 5.00
N GLN A 148 7.94 3.92 5.03
CA GLN A 148 8.24 3.02 6.15
C GLN A 148 9.73 2.70 6.29
N ALA A 149 10.42 2.50 5.17
CA ALA A 149 11.87 2.33 5.16
C ALA A 149 12.60 3.62 5.58
N GLY A 150 12.11 4.77 5.12
CA GLY A 150 12.62 6.09 5.50
C GLY A 150 12.50 6.36 7.00
N GLN A 151 11.35 6.03 7.60
CA GLN A 151 11.12 6.14 9.03
C GLN A 151 12.11 5.28 9.83
N GLU A 152 12.34 4.04 9.40
CA GLU A 152 13.27 3.13 10.05
C GLU A 152 14.73 3.60 9.91
N TRP A 153 15.09 4.14 8.75
CA TRP A 153 16.40 4.73 8.52
C TRP A 153 16.64 5.96 9.40
N ALA A 154 15.67 6.90 9.44
CA ALA A 154 15.74 8.09 10.28
C ALA A 154 15.91 7.74 11.76
N ARG A 155 15.11 6.79 12.26
CA ARG A 155 15.20 6.29 13.64
C ARG A 155 16.57 5.71 13.97
N ARG A 156 17.18 4.95 13.05
CA ARG A 156 18.53 4.40 13.25
C ARG A 156 19.60 5.48 13.27
N SER A 157 19.47 6.48 12.39
CA SER A 157 20.37 7.62 12.32
C SER A 157 20.32 8.43 13.62
N GLU A 158 19.13 8.80 14.08
CA GLU A 158 18.92 9.52 15.34
C GLU A 158 19.47 8.76 16.55
N ALA A 159 19.23 7.44 16.62
CA ALA A 159 19.75 6.61 17.71
C ALA A 159 21.28 6.58 17.75
N LYS A 160 21.93 6.57 16.58
CA LYS A 160 23.39 6.63 16.48
C LYS A 160 23.94 7.97 16.96
N LEU A 161 23.35 9.08 16.50
CA LEU A 161 23.74 10.44 16.90
C LEU A 161 23.59 10.64 18.41
N LEU A 162 22.49 10.14 18.99
CA LEU A 162 22.25 10.25 20.42
C LEU A 162 23.25 9.41 21.24
N ALA A 163 23.63 8.22 20.74
CA ALA A 163 24.65 7.40 21.38
C ALA A 163 26.04 8.06 21.36
N GLU A 164 26.42 8.69 20.25
CA GLU A 164 27.66 9.46 20.11
C GLU A 164 27.68 10.67 21.05
N ALA A 165 26.57 11.42 21.14
CA ALA A 165 26.46 12.55 22.05
C ALA A 165 26.58 12.14 23.53
N VAL A 166 25.94 11.04 23.92
CA VAL A 166 26.03 10.49 25.29
C VAL A 166 27.44 9.97 25.60
N ALA A 167 28.15 9.41 24.61
CA ALA A 167 29.54 9.01 24.78
C ALA A 167 30.46 10.23 24.99
N ALA A 168 30.30 11.27 24.17
CA ALA A 168 31.05 12.52 24.29
C ALA A 168 30.81 13.23 25.64
N GLU A 169 29.57 13.24 26.15
CA GLU A 169 29.26 13.83 27.47
C GLU A 169 29.91 13.05 28.62
N LYS A 170 30.06 11.73 28.50
CA LYS A 170 30.76 10.90 29.50
C LYS A 170 32.28 11.09 29.48
N GLU A 171 32.86 11.44 28.33
CA GLU A 171 34.30 11.70 28.17
C GLU A 171 34.69 13.14 28.51
N ALA A 172 33.72 14.07 28.61
CA ALA A 172 33.97 15.44 29.05
C ALA A 172 34.43 15.49 30.53
N PRO A 173 35.57 16.12 30.86
CA PRO A 173 36.04 16.24 32.24
C PRO A 173 35.03 17.02 33.10
N LYS A 174 34.77 16.54 34.33
CA LYS A 174 34.00 17.28 35.37
C LYS A 174 34.80 18.50 35.87
N GLU A 175 34.94 19.54 35.06
CA GLU A 175 35.83 20.68 35.38
C GLU A 175 35.16 21.84 36.13
N THR A 176 34.01 21.65 36.77
CA THR A 176 33.33 22.75 37.50
C THR A 176 32.85 22.38 38.90
N ALA A 177 33.65 21.62 39.64
CA ALA A 177 33.41 21.35 41.06
C ALA A 177 34.61 21.68 41.98
N LYS A 178 35.41 22.72 41.68
CA LYS A 178 36.41 23.27 42.63
C LYS A 178 36.67 24.77 42.42
N THR A 179 35.72 25.61 42.80
CA THR A 179 36.05 26.98 43.23
C THR A 179 35.00 27.48 44.22
N LYS A 180 35.24 27.19 45.50
CA LYS A 180 34.74 27.94 46.66
C LYS A 180 35.79 27.91 47.74
#